data_AF-A0A481YJ95-F1
#
_entry.id   AF-A0A481YJ95-F1
#
_cell.length_a   1.000
_cell.length_b   1.000
_cell.length_c   1.000
_cell.angle_alpha   90.00
_cell.angle_beta   90.00
_cell.angle_gamma   90.00
#
_symmetry.space_group_name_H-M   'P 1'
#
loop_
_entity.id
_entity.type
_entity.pdbx_description
1 polymer ?
#
loop_
_entity_poly.entity_id
_entity_poly.type
_entity_poly.pdbx_seq_one_letter_code
_entity_poly.pdbx_strand_id
1 'polypeptide(L)'
;MKQILSLILFFICIVVSFAQNYEEISSDTVVTKGSGDNNKMLLYEVSKKGILAPFLLNFFFGFGIGSFVQGDVTGGLIVLASEIFGLGLIGTGMGFMSSPHSSMLGISLASVGGIVVFATRIAEIIIPFTHAYSYNRKLQEKLGVSLGGFNPQFELNLNKNAGLEFEIAFIKKF
;
A
#
# COMPACT_ATOMS: atom_id res chain seq x y z
N MET A 1 -3.64 7.96 -24.61
CA MET A 1 -3.02 6.90 -23.77
C MET A 1 -2.01 7.45 -22.76
N LYS A 2 -0.99 8.23 -23.17
CA LYS A 2 0.04 8.77 -22.25
C LYS A 2 -0.52 9.60 -21.08
N GLN A 3 -1.54 10.42 -21.33
CA GLN A 3 -2.18 11.26 -20.30
C GLN A 3 -2.96 10.43 -19.26
N ILE A 4 -3.64 9.37 -19.71
CA ILE A 4 -4.38 8.45 -18.82
C ILE A 4 -3.40 7.66 -17.95
N LEU A 5 -2.29 7.18 -18.53
CA LEU A 5 -1.23 6.51 -17.79
C LEU A 5 -0.60 7.43 -16.73
N SER A 6 -0.36 8.69 -17.07
CA SER A 6 0.20 9.67 -16.13
C SER A 6 -0.76 9.98 -14.98
N LEU A 7 -2.07 10.01 -15.24
CA LEU A 7 -3.11 10.21 -14.22
C LEU A 7 -3.23 9.00 -13.29
N ILE A 8 -3.17 7.79 -13.84
CA ILE A 8 -3.16 6.54 -13.06
C ILE A 8 -1.90 6.48 -12.20
N LEU A 9 -0.73 6.81 -12.75
CA LEU A 9 0.53 6.83 -12.01
C LEU A 9 0.50 7.87 -10.88
N PHE A 10 -0.05 9.06 -11.15
CA PHE A 10 -0.23 10.11 -10.15
C PHE A 10 -1.16 9.67 -9.01
N PHE A 11 -2.28 9.02 -9.35
CA PHE A 11 -3.21 8.48 -8.35
C PHE A 11 -2.57 7.37 -7.51
N ILE A 12 -1.79 6.47 -8.14
CA ILE A 12 -1.00 5.45 -7.45
C ILE A 12 0.04 6.12 -6.53
N CYS A 13 0.75 7.15 -6.99
CA CYS A 13 1.72 7.87 -6.17
C CYS A 13 1.07 8.54 -4.95
N ILE A 14 -0.12 9.11 -5.10
CA ILE A 14 -0.87 9.71 -3.99
C ILE A 14 -1.21 8.63 -2.95
N VAL A 15 -1.77 7.49 -3.37
CA VAL A 15 -2.10 6.37 -2.47
C VAL A 15 -0.85 5.83 -1.77
N VAL A 16 0.27 5.67 -2.48
CA VAL A 16 1.55 5.22 -1.91
C VAL A 16 2.13 6.23 -0.92
N SER A 17 2.00 7.53 -1.20
CA SER A 17 2.47 8.59 -0.30
C SER A 17 1.65 8.63 1.00
N PHE A 18 0.36 8.35 0.93
CA PHE A 18 -0.49 8.23 2.12
C PHE A 18 -0.21 6.95 2.91
N ALA A 19 0.08 5.82 2.25
CA ALA A 19 0.52 4.58 2.90
C ALA A 19 1.79 4.75 3.76
N GLN A 20 2.60 5.77 3.48
CA GLN A 20 3.83 6.08 4.20
C GLN A 20 3.60 7.00 5.42
N ASN A 21 2.48 7.72 5.50
CA ASN A 21 2.25 8.78 6.48
C ASN A 21 1.35 8.32 7.65
N TYR A 22 1.76 7.27 8.38
CA TYR A 22 1.07 6.84 9.59
C TYR A 22 1.96 7.00 10.83
N GLU A 23 1.43 7.83 11.73
CA GLU A 23 1.92 8.11 13.07
C GLU A 23 2.01 6.83 13.91
N GLU A 24 3.16 6.77 14.59
CA GLU A 24 3.37 6.27 15.94
C GLU A 24 2.58 5.05 16.39
N ILE A 25 3.28 3.91 16.37
CA ILE A 25 3.10 2.84 17.36
C ILE A 25 2.96 3.52 18.73
N SER A 26 1.75 3.51 19.28
CA SER A 26 1.44 3.96 20.62
C SER A 26 2.36 3.22 21.59
N SER A 27 3.26 4.01 22.17
CA SER A 27 4.38 3.61 22.99
C SER A 27 3.96 3.15 24.40
N ASP A 28 2.79 2.54 24.56
CA ASP A 28 2.22 2.30 25.90
C ASP A 28 2.29 0.86 26.39
N THR A 29 2.93 -0.03 25.62
CA THR A 29 3.28 -1.39 26.07
C THR A 29 4.79 -1.70 25.99
N VAL A 30 5.63 -0.68 25.76
CA VAL A 30 7.10 -0.86 25.66
C VAL A 30 7.79 -0.75 27.03
N VAL A 31 7.09 -0.32 28.07
CA VAL A 31 7.69 -0.22 29.41
C VAL A 31 7.49 -1.55 30.16
N THR A 32 8.62 -2.09 30.61
CA THR A 32 8.81 -3.16 31.60
C THR A 32 8.54 -4.61 31.16
N LYS A 33 9.59 -5.29 30.66
CA LYS A 33 10.35 -6.30 31.43
C LYS A 33 11.33 -7.09 30.56
N GLY A 34 12.57 -7.19 31.03
CA GLY A 34 13.35 -8.43 30.88
C GLY A 34 14.39 -8.46 29.77
N SER A 35 15.63 -8.18 30.17
CA SER A 35 16.89 -8.63 29.57
C SER A 35 16.78 -10.02 28.90
N GLY A 36 17.18 -10.11 27.62
CA GLY A 36 17.29 -11.34 26.84
C GLY A 36 16.84 -11.15 25.39
N ASP A 37 17.76 -11.29 24.42
CA ASP A 37 17.47 -11.18 22.98
C ASP A 37 16.33 -12.11 22.52
N ASN A 38 16.16 -13.23 23.22
CA ASN A 38 15.08 -14.21 23.00
C ASN A 38 13.68 -13.61 23.20
N ASN A 39 13.50 -12.69 24.17
CA ASN A 39 12.21 -12.07 24.44
C ASN A 39 11.83 -11.07 23.35
N LYS A 40 12.81 -10.35 22.79
CA LYS A 40 12.61 -9.40 21.70
C LYS A 40 12.18 -10.12 20.41
N MET A 41 12.77 -11.29 20.13
CA MET A 41 12.41 -12.08 18.95
C MET A 41 11.02 -12.70 19.07
N LEU A 42 10.65 -13.22 20.25
CA LEU A 42 9.27 -13.67 20.51
C LEU A 42 8.25 -12.54 20.38
N LEU A 43 8.58 -11.35 20.90
CA LEU A 43 7.71 -10.18 20.79
C LEU A 43 7.51 -9.77 19.32
N TYR A 44 8.57 -9.84 18.51
CA TYR A 44 8.48 -9.62 17.07
C TYR A 44 7.56 -10.64 16.39
N GLU A 45 7.75 -11.93 16.66
CA GLU A 45 6.97 -13.02 16.04
C GLU A 45 5.47 -12.91 16.32
N VAL A 46 5.11 -12.56 17.56
CA VAL A 46 3.70 -12.40 17.98
C VAL A 46 3.10 -11.10 17.44
N SER A 47 3.90 -10.04 17.28
CA SER A 47 3.38 -8.72 16.90
C SER A 47 3.47 -8.42 15.41
N LYS A 48 4.22 -9.22 14.62
CA LYS A 48 4.36 -9.01 13.18
C LYS A 48 2.99 -9.08 12.48
N LYS A 49 2.79 -8.20 11.50
CA LYS A 49 1.57 -8.17 10.70
C LYS A 49 1.70 -9.16 9.54
N GLY A 50 0.69 -10.01 9.41
CA GLY A 50 0.55 -10.93 8.28
C GLY A 50 -0.09 -10.26 7.08
N ILE A 51 0.35 -10.62 5.88
CA ILE A 51 -0.08 -9.97 4.62
C ILE A 51 -1.24 -10.73 3.96
N LEU A 52 -1.25 -12.05 4.07
CA LEU A 52 -2.15 -12.91 3.29
C LEU A 52 -3.64 -12.68 3.60
N ALA A 53 -4.03 -12.68 4.87
CA ALA A 53 -5.43 -12.50 5.24
C ALA A 53 -5.97 -11.12 4.83
N PRO A 54 -5.29 -10.00 5.12
CA PRO A 54 -5.68 -8.67 4.64
C PRO A 54 -5.77 -8.57 3.11
N PHE A 55 -4.80 -9.14 2.39
CA PHE A 55 -4.80 -9.18 0.93
C PHE A 55 -6.02 -9.94 0.38
N LEU A 56 -6.29 -11.15 0.88
CA LEU A 56 -7.42 -11.96 0.41
C LEU A 56 -8.75 -11.27 0.69
N LEU A 57 -8.86 -10.59 1.84
CA LEU A 57 -10.08 -9.88 2.22
C LEU A 57 -10.36 -8.70 1.28
N ASN A 58 -9.34 -7.91 0.94
CA ASN A 58 -9.45 -6.87 -0.07
C ASN A 58 -9.73 -7.45 -1.47
N PHE A 59 -9.09 -8.56 -1.85
CA PHE A 59 -9.27 -9.17 -3.17
C PHE A 59 -10.69 -9.69 -3.41
N PHE A 60 -11.31 -10.35 -2.41
CA PHE A 60 -12.64 -10.93 -2.55
C PHE A 60 -13.78 -9.97 -2.24
N PHE A 61 -13.65 -9.14 -1.20
CA PHE A 61 -14.75 -8.29 -0.73
C PHE A 61 -14.57 -6.83 -1.12
N GLY A 62 -13.33 -6.33 -1.12
CA GLY A 62 -13.05 -4.93 -1.41
C GLY A 62 -13.27 -3.98 -0.23
N PHE A 63 -13.61 -2.73 -0.53
CA PHE A 63 -13.93 -1.62 0.36
C PHE A 63 -12.88 -1.36 1.45
N GLY A 64 -11.62 -1.76 1.20
CA GLY A 64 -10.52 -1.61 2.15
C GLY A 64 -10.68 -2.44 3.43
N ILE A 65 -11.55 -3.46 3.44
CA ILE A 65 -11.82 -4.30 4.63
C ILE A 65 -10.54 -4.98 5.12
N GLY A 66 -9.71 -5.48 4.20
CA GLY A 66 -8.40 -6.03 4.50
C GLY A 66 -7.51 -5.05 5.24
N SER A 67 -7.50 -3.79 4.81
CA SER A 67 -6.76 -2.72 5.46
C SER A 67 -7.26 -2.47 6.89
N PHE A 68 -8.57 -2.46 7.13
CA PHE A 68 -9.11 -2.34 8.49
C PHE A 68 -8.73 -3.53 9.38
N VAL A 69 -8.78 -4.76 8.86
CA VAL A 69 -8.44 -5.98 9.62
C VAL A 69 -6.98 -6.02 10.04
N GLN A 70 -6.05 -5.52 9.21
CA GLN A 70 -4.63 -5.41 9.61
C GLN A 70 -4.33 -4.25 10.56
N GLY A 71 -5.28 -3.32 10.74
CA GLY A 71 -5.11 -2.09 11.53
C GLY A 71 -4.67 -0.87 10.72
N ASP A 72 -4.72 -0.93 9.39
CA ASP A 72 -4.51 0.19 8.48
C ASP A 72 -5.82 0.96 8.24
N VAL A 73 -6.19 1.79 9.22
CA VAL A 73 -7.43 2.57 9.17
C VAL A 73 -7.43 3.58 8.03
N THR A 74 -6.30 4.25 7.82
CA THR A 74 -6.21 5.30 6.79
C THR A 74 -6.22 4.71 5.39
N GLY A 75 -5.46 3.64 5.14
CA GLY A 75 -5.52 2.91 3.88
C GLY A 75 -6.92 2.37 3.61
N GLY A 76 -7.59 1.84 4.64
CA GLY A 76 -8.99 1.40 4.56
C GLY A 76 -9.95 2.54 4.20
N LEU A 77 -9.87 3.69 4.88
CA LEU A 77 -10.75 4.83 4.63
C LEU A 77 -10.57 5.43 3.23
N ILE A 78 -9.33 5.56 2.76
CA ILE A 78 -9.04 6.10 1.42
C ILE A 78 -9.66 5.21 0.35
N VAL A 79 -9.49 3.89 0.47
CA VAL A 79 -10.07 2.93 -0.46
C VAL A 79 -11.59 2.99 -0.40
N LEU A 80 -12.17 2.91 0.80
CA LEU A 80 -13.62 2.96 0.99
C LEU A 80 -14.24 4.23 0.38
N ALA A 81 -13.68 5.39 0.67
CA ALA A 81 -14.16 6.66 0.14
C ALA A 81 -14.05 6.71 -1.39
N SER A 82 -12.94 6.21 -1.94
CA SER A 82 -12.71 6.20 -3.38
C SER A 82 -13.66 5.24 -4.11
N GLU A 83 -13.99 4.08 -3.51
CA GLU A 83 -14.97 3.15 -4.08
C GLU A 83 -16.39 3.72 -4.03
N ILE A 84 -16.81 4.30 -2.91
CA ILE A 84 -18.11 4.97 -2.80
C ILE A 84 -18.20 6.10 -3.83
N PHE A 85 -17.15 6.88 -3.98
CA PHE A 85 -17.10 7.97 -4.96
C PHE A 85 -17.15 7.45 -6.40
N GLY A 86 -16.36 6.43 -6.73
CA GLY A 86 -16.33 5.82 -8.07
C GLY A 86 -17.67 5.18 -8.45
N LEU A 87 -18.28 4.41 -7.54
CA LEU A 87 -19.62 3.83 -7.73
C LEU A 87 -20.70 4.92 -7.83
N GLY A 88 -20.58 5.98 -7.04
CA GLY A 88 -21.47 7.14 -7.12
C GLY A 88 -21.42 7.82 -8.49
N LEU A 89 -20.23 7.99 -9.06
CA LEU A 89 -20.04 8.52 -10.41
C LEU A 89 -20.63 7.59 -11.48
N ILE A 90 -20.46 6.27 -11.35
CA ILE A 90 -21.08 5.29 -12.26
C ILE A 90 -22.60 5.37 -12.20
N GLY A 91 -23.17 5.30 -10.99
CA GLY A 91 -24.62 5.35 -10.80
C GLY A 91 -25.24 6.66 -11.31
N THR A 92 -24.58 7.78 -11.02
CA THR A 92 -24.98 9.09 -11.52
C THR A 92 -24.89 9.15 -13.05
N GLY A 93 -23.79 8.65 -13.62
CA GLY A 93 -23.59 8.57 -15.07
C GLY A 93 -24.68 7.76 -15.78
N MET A 94 -25.03 6.59 -15.24
CA MET A 94 -26.14 5.76 -15.74
C MET A 94 -27.49 6.50 -15.68
N GLY A 95 -27.73 7.29 -14.63
CA GLY A 95 -28.92 8.14 -14.55
C GLY A 95 -28.99 9.17 -15.68
N PHE A 96 -27.88 9.85 -15.99
CA PHE A 96 -27.82 10.83 -17.07
C PHE A 96 -27.87 10.23 -18.48
N MET A 97 -27.43 8.98 -18.65
CA MET A 97 -27.52 8.23 -19.93
C MET A 97 -28.96 7.95 -20.34
N SER A 98 -29.89 7.88 -19.38
CA SER A 98 -31.31 7.64 -19.65
C SER A 98 -32.01 8.85 -20.28
N SER A 99 -31.35 10.02 -20.33
CA SER A 99 -31.88 11.24 -20.94
C SER A 99 -31.14 11.60 -22.24
N PRO A 100 -31.84 11.81 -23.37
CA PRO A 100 -31.22 12.05 -24.68
C PRO A 100 -30.30 13.27 -24.74
N HIS A 101 -30.56 14.30 -23.93
CA HIS A 101 -29.80 15.55 -23.92
C HIS A 101 -28.51 15.50 -23.08
N SER A 102 -28.37 14.53 -22.16
CA SER A 102 -27.23 14.43 -21.25
C SER A 102 -26.45 13.13 -21.39
N SER A 103 -26.70 12.35 -22.44
CA SER A 103 -26.08 11.04 -22.66
C SER A 103 -24.54 11.12 -22.71
N MET A 104 -23.98 12.15 -23.35
CA MET A 104 -22.53 12.34 -23.41
C MET A 104 -21.90 12.62 -22.03
N LEU A 105 -22.58 13.38 -21.18
CA LEU A 105 -22.17 13.61 -19.78
C LEU A 105 -22.31 12.31 -18.98
N GLY A 106 -23.37 11.54 -19.20
CA GLY A 106 -23.56 10.24 -18.55
C GLY A 106 -22.42 9.26 -18.84
N ILE A 107 -22.00 9.16 -20.11
CA ILE A 107 -20.86 8.35 -20.54
C ILE A 107 -19.56 8.81 -19.87
N SER A 108 -19.31 10.13 -19.82
CA SER A 108 -18.08 10.65 -19.21
C SER A 108 -18.03 10.38 -17.71
N LEU A 109 -19.12 10.61 -16.96
CA LEU A 109 -19.19 10.31 -15.53
C LEU A 109 -19.02 8.81 -15.25
N ALA A 110 -19.70 7.95 -16.01
CA ALA A 110 -19.59 6.51 -15.83
C ALA A 110 -18.18 6.00 -16.13
N SER A 111 -17.53 6.53 -17.16
CA SER A 111 -16.15 6.16 -17.49
C SER A 111 -15.14 6.62 -16.44
N VAL A 112 -15.27 7.85 -15.91
CA VAL A 112 -14.41 8.34 -14.82
C VAL A 112 -14.62 7.51 -13.55
N GLY A 113 -15.86 7.23 -13.18
CA GLY A 113 -16.18 6.37 -12.04
C GLY A 113 -15.60 4.96 -12.20
N GLY A 114 -15.70 4.38 -13.40
CA GLY A 114 -15.09 3.08 -13.73
C GLY A 114 -13.57 3.08 -13.58
N ILE A 115 -12.89 4.15 -14.02
CA ILE A 115 -11.44 4.30 -13.84
C ILE A 115 -11.08 4.37 -12.35
N VAL A 116 -11.84 5.10 -11.54
CA VAL A 116 -11.61 5.20 -10.09
C VAL A 116 -11.78 3.84 -9.41
N VAL A 117 -12.86 3.10 -9.71
CA VAL A 117 -13.09 1.75 -9.17
C VAL A 117 -11.98 0.78 -9.60
N PHE A 118 -11.51 0.87 -10.84
CA PHE A 118 -10.41 0.03 -11.32
C PHE A 118 -9.08 0.36 -10.61
N ALA A 119 -8.75 1.64 -10.48
CA ALA A 119 -7.52 2.07 -9.79
C ALA A 119 -7.53 1.67 -8.31
N THR A 120 -8.69 1.77 -7.65
CA THR A 120 -8.86 1.36 -6.25
C THR A 120 -8.71 -0.14 -6.06
N ARG A 121 -9.13 -0.99 -7.02
CA ARG A 121 -8.82 -2.43 -6.96
C ARG A 121 -7.34 -2.75 -7.00
N ILE A 122 -6.56 -2.01 -7.79
CA ILE A 122 -5.10 -2.18 -7.81
C ILE A 122 -4.52 -1.72 -6.47
N ALA A 123 -4.97 -0.59 -5.95
CA ALA A 123 -4.52 -0.06 -4.66
C ALA A 123 -4.78 -1.06 -3.51
N GLU A 124 -5.95 -1.66 -3.46
CA GLU A 124 -6.34 -2.65 -2.46
C GLU A 124 -5.48 -3.91 -2.41
N ILE A 125 -4.96 -4.32 -3.57
CA ILE A 125 -4.00 -5.43 -3.65
C ILE A 125 -2.67 -5.01 -3.03
N ILE A 126 -2.22 -3.78 -3.25
CA ILE A 126 -0.88 -3.31 -2.87
C ILE A 126 -0.80 -2.84 -1.41
N ILE A 127 -1.83 -2.16 -0.91
CA ILE A 127 -1.86 -1.53 0.42
C ILE A 127 -1.50 -2.51 1.56
N PRO A 128 -2.06 -3.74 1.61
CA PRO A 128 -1.70 -4.76 2.60
C PRO A 128 -0.21 -5.06 2.69
N PHE A 129 0.47 -5.15 1.54
CA PHE A 129 1.90 -5.44 1.48
C PHE A 129 2.72 -4.27 2.00
N THR A 130 2.39 -3.06 1.54
CA THR A 130 3.09 -1.84 1.92
C THR A 130 2.96 -1.57 3.42
N HIS A 131 1.75 -1.72 3.97
CA HIS A 131 1.48 -1.51 5.39
C HIS A 131 2.22 -2.53 6.26
N ALA A 132 2.07 -3.82 5.96
CA ALA A 132 2.74 -4.88 6.74
C ALA A 132 4.27 -4.76 6.67
N TYR A 133 4.83 -4.43 5.50
CA TYR A 133 6.27 -4.20 5.34
C TYR A 133 6.76 -3.03 6.19
N SER A 134 6.10 -1.87 6.08
CA SER A 134 6.43 -0.66 6.84
C SER A 134 6.32 -0.90 8.35
N TYR A 135 5.23 -1.53 8.80
CA TYR A 135 5.00 -1.87 10.19
C TYR A 135 6.06 -2.83 10.74
N ASN A 136 6.33 -3.93 10.03
CA ASN A 136 7.28 -4.95 10.47
C ASN A 136 8.72 -4.40 10.50
N ARG A 137 9.08 -3.48 9.60
CA ARG A 137 10.38 -2.79 9.62
C ARG A 137 10.51 -1.86 10.83
N LYS A 138 9.50 -1.01 11.09
CA LYS A 138 9.48 -0.15 12.29
C LYS A 138 9.54 -0.98 13.58
N LEU A 139 8.87 -2.13 13.60
CA LEU A 139 8.90 -3.06 14.74
C LEU A 139 10.31 -3.67 14.94
N GLN A 140 11.00 -4.07 13.86
CA GLN A 140 12.40 -4.53 13.93
C GLN A 140 13.33 -3.45 14.47
N GLU A 141 13.22 -2.23 13.96
CA GLU A 141 14.01 -1.07 14.39
C GLU A 141 13.80 -0.79 15.88
N LYS A 142 12.54 -0.75 16.35
CA LYS A 142 12.21 -0.51 17.75
C LYS A 142 12.69 -1.61 18.69
N LEU A 143 12.69 -2.87 18.23
CA LEU A 143 13.13 -4.00 19.03
C LEU A 143 14.65 -4.25 18.95
N GLY A 144 15.35 -3.58 18.04
CA GLY A 144 16.77 -3.84 17.77
C GLY A 144 17.03 -5.26 17.25
N VAL A 145 16.03 -5.88 16.61
CA VAL A 145 16.14 -7.25 16.08
C VAL A 145 16.50 -7.18 14.61
N SER A 146 17.74 -7.57 14.28
CA SER A 146 18.18 -7.78 12.90
C SER A 146 17.77 -9.17 12.45
N LEU A 147 16.56 -9.29 11.89
CA LEU A 147 16.23 -10.48 11.10
C LEU A 147 17.03 -10.39 9.81
N GLY A 148 17.88 -11.39 9.52
CA GLY A 148 18.69 -11.47 8.31
C GLY A 148 17.81 -11.26 7.06
N GLY A 149 17.72 -10.01 6.63
CA GLY A 149 16.89 -9.54 5.55
C GLY A 149 17.75 -9.16 4.38
N PHE A 150 17.27 -9.45 3.18
CA PHE A 150 17.89 -9.05 1.93
C PHE A 150 17.97 -7.52 1.88
N ASN A 151 19.18 -6.96 1.99
CA ASN A 151 19.45 -5.55 1.77
C ASN A 151 20.20 -5.41 0.45
N PRO A 152 19.52 -5.41 -0.72
CA PRO A 152 20.19 -5.20 -1.98
C PRO A 152 20.76 -3.79 -2.01
N GLN A 153 22.08 -3.67 -1.97
CA GLN A 153 22.75 -2.40 -2.20
C GLN A 153 22.96 -2.25 -3.70
N PHE A 154 22.39 -1.20 -4.27
CA PHE A 154 22.59 -0.83 -5.66
C PHE A 154 23.71 0.21 -5.71
N GLU A 155 24.94 -0.23 -5.95
CA GLU A 155 26.05 0.68 -6.21
C GLU A 155 26.15 0.94 -7.72
N LEU A 156 26.02 2.22 -8.09
CA LEU A 156 26.25 2.69 -9.46
C LEU A 156 27.69 3.18 -9.56
N ASN A 157 28.58 2.36 -10.12
CA ASN A 157 29.95 2.75 -10.38
C ASN A 157 30.05 3.40 -11.77
N LEU A 158 30.01 4.73 -11.81
CA LEU A 158 30.17 5.50 -13.06
C LEU A 158 31.66 5.71 -13.36
N ASN A 159 32.33 4.66 -13.79
CA ASN A 159 33.69 4.77 -14.34
C ASN A 159 33.60 5.38 -15.76
N LYS A 160 34.23 6.53 -15.98
CA LYS A 160 34.12 7.31 -17.22
C LYS A 160 34.77 6.66 -18.46
N ASN A 161 35.46 5.53 -18.33
CA ASN A 161 36.22 4.92 -19.43
C ASN A 161 35.83 3.47 -19.80
N ALA A 162 34.84 2.87 -19.14
CA ALA A 162 34.29 1.57 -19.52
C ALA A 162 32.81 1.55 -19.16
N GLY A 163 31.97 0.90 -19.97
CA GLY A 163 30.52 1.02 -19.95
C GLY A 163 29.84 0.81 -18.59
N LEU A 164 28.57 1.21 -18.51
CA LEU A 164 27.69 1.02 -17.36
C LEU A 164 27.68 -0.45 -16.90
N GLU A 165 28.38 -0.76 -15.82
CA GLU A 165 28.30 -2.05 -15.14
C GLU A 165 27.32 -1.95 -13.98
N PHE A 166 26.33 -2.84 -13.98
CA PHE A 166 25.39 -3.04 -12.88
C PHE A 166 25.88 -4.21 -12.04
N GLU A 167 26.42 -3.93 -10.86
CA GLU A 167 26.82 -4.98 -9.91
C GLU A 167 25.75 -5.13 -8.83
N ILE A 168 25.27 -6.36 -8.63
CA ILE A 168 24.33 -6.72 -7.58
C ILE A 168 25.13 -7.44 -6.50
N ALA A 169 25.51 -6.72 -5.44
CA ALA A 169 26.22 -7.30 -4.30
C ALA A 169 25.23 -7.85 -3.26
N PHE A 170 25.38 -9.13 -2.94
CA PHE A 170 24.57 -9.81 -1.93
C PHE A 170 25.35 -9.90 -0.61
N ILE A 171 25.09 -8.98 0.32
CA ILE A 171 25.66 -9.07 1.67
C ILE A 171 24.70 -9.84 2.55
N LYS A 172 25.03 -11.11 2.83
CA LYS A 172 24.36 -11.90 3.86
C LYS A 172 24.90 -11.47 5.23
N LYS A 173 24.11 -10.70 6.00
CA LYS A 173 24.40 -10.44 7.42
C LYS A 173 23.95 -11.64 8.25
N PHE A 174 24.91 -12.27 8.93
CA PHE A 174 24.67 -13.26 9.98
C PHE A 174 24.42 -12.56 11.31
#